data_AF-A0A4P7STT0-F1
#
_entry.id   AF-A0A4P7STT0-F1
#
_cell.length_a   1.000
_cell.length_b   1.000
_cell.length_c   1.000
_cell.angle_alpha   90.00
_cell.angle_beta   90.00
_cell.angle_gamma   90.00
#
_symmetry.space_group_name_H-M   'P 1'
#
loop_
_entity.id
_entity.type
_entity.pdbx_description
1 polymer ?
#
loop_
_entity_poly.entity_id
_entity_poly.type
_entity_poly.pdbx_seq_one_letter_code
_entity_poly.pdbx_strand_id
1 'polypeptide(L)'
;MTTGTLGAPSETGVPAPEIADGKFRQVLGQYPTGVVVVTALDPDGTALGMTVGTFSAVSLDPKLVAFMPQKTSSSWAAIRAAGDRFCANIIGEQQENVCRQVATRKVDKLDGIPWRLSDAGTPVIEGSVAYVDCVIVAVHDAGDHEIVIGRVLDLDVVSQANPLLFFRGGYGSFLPGSLAAGDADLFEQLRLVDLARPHMESLAASCDTEVTAISLVRDELVLTAAAGHAKTAQAPTRVGQRVPFMPPLGGVFAAWGSEQLQERWISRLGAEATPAELLRHRSAPERIRARGYSIALGHTRGERLESLSTRLNLRDPAVSAETLHRGIREVSDAYNTGPLSDTEGHELRSLSAPVFGADGRVVLTLTLWGPPGTVSTAEIDELAQRLIGTAAAATTAVGGVFPRALFPAVAG
;
A
#
# COMPACT_ATOMS: atom_id res chain seq x y z
N MET A 1 -11.30 -5.24 55.44
CA MET A 1 -10.94 -4.17 54.48
C MET A 1 -12.21 -3.86 53.69
N THR A 2 -12.71 -2.65 53.86
CA THR A 2 -14.03 -2.20 53.41
C THR A 2 -14.11 -2.06 51.89
N THR A 3 -15.03 -2.79 51.28
CA THR A 3 -15.49 -2.62 49.90
C THR A 3 -16.20 -1.27 49.78
N GLY A 4 -15.50 -0.27 49.25
CA GLY A 4 -16.13 0.98 48.82
C GLY A 4 -16.84 0.75 47.50
N THR A 5 -18.16 0.54 47.56
CA THR A 5 -19.02 0.65 46.38
C THR A 5 -18.94 2.10 45.90
N LEU A 6 -18.40 2.34 44.70
CA LEU A 6 -18.60 3.63 44.04
C LEU A 6 -20.11 3.79 43.86
N GLY A 7 -20.73 4.62 44.70
CA GLY A 7 -22.11 5.04 44.49
C GLY A 7 -22.23 5.66 43.11
N ALA A 8 -23.42 5.56 42.50
CA ALA A 8 -23.73 6.32 41.29
C ALA A 8 -23.28 7.77 41.51
N PRO A 9 -22.56 8.40 40.55
CA PRO A 9 -22.13 9.77 40.72
C PRO A 9 -23.36 10.59 41.10
N SER A 10 -23.32 11.20 42.28
CA SER A 10 -24.27 12.24 42.65
C SER A 10 -24.31 13.22 41.49
N GLU A 11 -25.51 13.57 41.01
CA GLU A 11 -25.72 14.63 40.03
C GLU A 11 -25.02 15.90 40.54
N THR A 12 -23.76 16.08 40.16
CA THR A 12 -23.07 17.35 40.31
C THR A 12 -23.85 18.28 39.42
N GLY A 13 -24.58 19.24 40.00
CA GLY A 13 -25.42 20.24 39.31
C GLY A 13 -24.66 21.20 38.40
N VAL A 14 -23.56 20.75 37.80
CA VAL A 14 -22.92 21.37 36.64
C VAL A 14 -23.70 20.87 35.42
N PRO A 15 -24.44 21.73 34.70
CA PRO A 15 -25.07 21.31 33.46
C PRO A 15 -23.98 20.79 32.53
N ALA A 16 -24.16 19.56 32.04
CA ALA A 16 -23.24 18.98 31.07
C ALA A 16 -23.10 19.96 29.88
N PRO A 17 -21.88 20.23 29.41
CA PRO A 17 -21.70 21.09 28.26
C PRO A 17 -22.48 20.51 27.08
N GLU A 18 -23.28 21.34 26.41
CA GLU A 18 -24.03 20.93 25.23
C GLU A 18 -23.05 20.78 24.05
N ILE A 19 -22.60 19.56 23.80
CA ILE A 19 -21.71 19.23 22.68
C ILE A 19 -22.55 18.82 21.48
N ALA A 20 -22.47 19.60 20.39
CA ALA A 20 -23.16 19.26 19.16
C ALA A 20 -22.71 17.88 18.62
N ASP A 21 -23.67 17.02 18.31
CA ASP A 21 -23.49 15.70 17.70
C ASP A 21 -22.45 15.66 16.57
N GLY A 22 -22.53 16.63 15.65
CA GLY A 22 -21.62 16.72 14.51
C GLY A 22 -20.17 16.91 14.94
N LYS A 23 -19.92 17.73 15.97
CA LYS A 23 -18.58 17.96 16.54
C LYS A 23 -18.07 16.70 17.25
N PHE A 24 -18.92 16.03 18.02
CA PHE A 24 -18.56 14.77 18.68
C PHE A 24 -18.13 13.70 17.66
N ARG A 25 -18.94 13.47 16.61
CA ARG A 25 -18.63 12.53 15.52
C ARG A 25 -17.38 12.94 14.74
N GLN A 26 -17.20 14.23 14.45
CA GLN A 26 -16.03 14.75 13.73
C GLN A 26 -14.73 14.50 14.50
N VAL A 27 -14.73 14.74 15.82
CA VAL A 27 -13.56 14.57 16.68
C VAL A 27 -13.26 13.10 16.89
N LEU A 28 -14.25 12.27 17.24
CA LEU A 28 -14.03 10.84 17.43
C LEU A 28 -13.69 10.12 16.13
N GLY A 29 -14.14 10.63 14.97
CA GLY A 29 -13.73 10.12 13.66
C GLY A 29 -12.23 10.28 13.36
N GLN A 30 -11.49 11.05 14.17
CA GLN A 30 -10.02 11.15 14.10
C GLN A 30 -9.29 9.99 14.79
N TYR A 31 -9.99 9.16 15.57
CA TYR A 31 -9.44 7.97 16.19
C TYR A 31 -9.76 6.76 15.30
N PRO A 32 -8.82 6.26 14.48
CA PRO A 32 -9.09 5.15 13.57
C PRO A 32 -9.35 3.87 14.36
N THR A 33 -10.23 3.03 13.84
CA THR A 33 -10.51 1.72 14.42
C THR A 33 -10.29 0.62 13.40
N GLY A 34 -10.00 -0.60 13.87
CA GLY A 34 -10.18 -1.79 13.05
C GLY A 34 -11.67 -2.06 12.80
N VAL A 35 -11.96 -2.87 11.79
CA VAL A 35 -13.32 -3.32 11.50
C VAL A 35 -13.48 -4.78 11.89
N VAL A 36 -14.50 -5.06 12.71
CA VAL A 36 -14.82 -6.41 13.18
C VAL A 36 -16.23 -6.77 12.75
N VAL A 37 -16.44 -8.02 12.34
CA VAL A 37 -17.79 -8.60 12.21
C VAL A 37 -18.02 -9.57 13.36
N VAL A 38 -18.95 -9.21 14.25
CA VAL A 38 -19.43 -10.07 15.32
C VAL A 38 -20.43 -11.06 14.72
N THR A 39 -20.20 -12.36 14.92
CA THR A 39 -21.06 -13.43 14.42
C THR A 39 -21.56 -14.32 15.55
N ALA A 40 -22.71 -14.97 15.32
CA ALA A 40 -23.29 -15.98 16.20
C ALA A 40 -24.14 -16.95 15.36
N LEU A 41 -24.57 -18.06 15.95
CA LEU A 41 -25.58 -18.94 15.35
C LEU A 41 -26.88 -18.79 16.11
N ASP A 42 -27.99 -18.62 15.40
CA ASP A 42 -29.32 -18.74 15.99
C ASP A 42 -29.66 -20.22 16.32
N PRO A 43 -30.77 -20.49 17.03
CA PRO A 43 -31.16 -21.86 17.40
C PRO A 43 -31.40 -22.80 16.21
N ASP A 44 -31.69 -22.25 15.02
CA ASP A 44 -31.92 -23.00 13.79
C ASP A 44 -30.61 -23.24 12.99
N GLY A 45 -29.48 -22.72 13.48
CA GLY A 45 -28.17 -22.85 12.85
C GLY A 45 -27.87 -21.79 11.79
N THR A 46 -28.67 -20.72 11.71
CA THR A 46 -28.44 -19.61 10.78
C THR A 46 -27.36 -18.68 11.34
N ALA A 47 -26.39 -18.32 10.49
CA ALA A 47 -25.33 -17.41 10.87
C ALA A 47 -25.81 -15.94 10.91
N LEU A 48 -25.64 -15.30 12.05
CA LEU A 48 -25.94 -13.91 12.30
C LEU A 48 -24.65 -13.07 12.20
N GLY A 49 -24.79 -11.79 11.83
CA GLY A 49 -23.64 -10.89 11.66
C GLY A 49 -23.94 -9.43 12.01
N MET A 50 -22.97 -8.77 12.65
CA MET A 50 -22.99 -7.35 12.94
C MET A 50 -21.59 -6.73 12.81
N THR A 51 -21.46 -5.72 11.95
CA THR A 51 -20.22 -4.95 11.85
C THR A 51 -20.09 -3.98 13.03
N VAL A 52 -18.94 -3.98 13.70
CA VAL A 52 -18.60 -3.06 14.78
C VAL A 52 -17.21 -2.46 14.57
N GLY A 53 -17.07 -1.18 14.92
CA GLY A 53 -15.76 -0.50 15.03
C GLY A 53 -15.28 -0.36 16.47
N THR A 54 -16.04 -0.84 17.45
CA THR A 54 -15.85 -0.60 18.89
C THR A 54 -15.16 -1.76 19.61
N PHE A 55 -14.66 -2.76 18.86
CA PHE A 55 -14.03 -3.93 19.45
C PHE A 55 -12.71 -3.57 20.15
N SER A 56 -12.46 -4.10 21.35
CA SER A 56 -11.27 -3.81 22.15
C SER A 56 -10.89 -4.95 23.08
N ALA A 57 -9.59 -5.13 23.32
CA ALA A 57 -9.10 -5.98 24.40
C ALA A 57 -9.33 -5.29 25.75
N VAL A 58 -9.75 -6.05 26.77
CA VAL A 58 -10.13 -5.54 28.09
C VAL A 58 -9.20 -6.05 29.20
N SER A 59 -8.89 -7.34 29.20
CA SER A 59 -8.06 -7.96 30.24
C SER A 59 -7.21 -9.09 29.70
N LEU A 60 -6.03 -9.26 30.31
CA LEU A 60 -5.12 -10.37 30.04
C LEU A 60 -5.33 -11.54 31.02
N ASP A 61 -5.86 -11.31 32.21
CA ASP A 61 -6.22 -12.39 33.14
C ASP A 61 -7.43 -11.97 34.00
N PRO A 62 -8.63 -12.55 33.76
CA PRO A 62 -8.95 -13.48 32.66
C PRO A 62 -8.86 -12.80 31.29
N LYS A 63 -8.75 -13.59 30.20
CA LYS A 63 -8.75 -13.07 28.81
C LYS A 63 -10.12 -12.50 28.47
N LEU A 64 -10.24 -11.17 28.41
CA LEU A 64 -11.50 -10.48 28.13
C LEU A 64 -11.37 -9.52 26.95
N VAL A 65 -12.45 -9.43 26.17
CA VAL A 65 -12.66 -8.46 25.09
C VAL A 65 -14.02 -7.79 25.26
N ALA A 66 -14.23 -6.67 24.57
CA ALA A 66 -15.53 -6.00 24.56
C ALA A 66 -15.86 -5.39 23.20
N PHE A 67 -17.16 -5.18 22.96
CA PHE A 67 -17.69 -4.35 21.88
C PHE A 67 -18.93 -3.60 22.38
N MET A 68 -19.30 -2.52 21.68
CA MET A 68 -20.42 -1.67 22.08
C MET A 68 -21.45 -1.57 20.95
N PRO A 69 -22.53 -2.38 20.97
CA PRO A 69 -23.64 -2.26 20.04
C PRO A 69 -24.63 -1.17 20.48
N GLN A 70 -25.29 -0.54 19.50
CA GLN A 70 -26.44 0.33 19.77
C GLN A 70 -27.61 -0.48 20.34
N LYS A 71 -28.31 0.08 21.32
CA LYS A 71 -29.52 -0.55 21.90
C LYS A 71 -30.62 -0.79 20.86
N THR A 72 -30.65 0.00 19.80
CA THR A 72 -31.62 -0.08 18.69
C THR A 72 -31.20 -1.03 17.57
N SER A 73 -30.02 -1.67 17.66
CA SER A 73 -29.52 -2.58 16.62
C SER A 73 -30.33 -3.88 16.59
N SER A 74 -31.01 -4.15 15.47
CA SER A 74 -31.73 -5.41 15.25
C SER A 74 -30.77 -6.61 15.16
N SER A 75 -29.57 -6.42 14.62
CA SER A 75 -28.54 -7.47 14.59
C SER A 75 -28.05 -7.83 15.99
N TRP A 76 -27.87 -6.83 16.86
CA TRP A 76 -27.52 -7.10 18.25
C TRP A 76 -28.65 -7.82 18.98
N ALA A 77 -29.89 -7.39 18.80
CA ALA A 77 -31.05 -8.07 19.39
C ALA A 77 -31.12 -9.55 18.96
N ALA A 78 -30.84 -9.85 17.69
CA ALA A 78 -30.80 -11.22 17.18
C ALA A 78 -29.63 -12.03 17.79
N ILE A 79 -28.41 -11.48 17.81
CA ILE A 79 -27.23 -12.12 18.40
C ILE A 79 -27.44 -12.41 19.90
N ARG A 80 -27.99 -11.45 20.64
CA ARG A 80 -28.29 -11.60 22.07
C ARG A 80 -29.38 -12.64 22.33
N ALA A 81 -30.37 -12.76 21.44
CA ALA A 81 -31.42 -13.77 21.55
C ALA A 81 -30.93 -15.18 21.18
N ALA A 82 -29.92 -15.28 20.32
CA ALA A 82 -29.33 -16.52 19.86
C ALA A 82 -28.55 -17.26 20.97
N GLY A 83 -27.94 -16.52 21.91
CA GLY A 83 -27.29 -17.12 23.07
C GLY A 83 -26.19 -16.24 23.65
N ASP A 84 -25.29 -16.88 24.39
CA ASP A 84 -24.13 -16.24 25.02
C ASP A 84 -22.84 -16.36 24.21
N ARG A 85 -22.84 -17.04 23.06
CA ARG A 85 -21.64 -17.24 22.23
C ARG A 85 -21.56 -16.25 21.07
N PHE A 86 -20.37 -15.75 20.79
CA PHE A 86 -20.09 -14.96 19.61
C PHE A 86 -18.64 -15.13 19.14
N CYS A 87 -18.40 -14.89 17.85
CA CYS A 87 -17.06 -14.71 17.31
C CYS A 87 -16.84 -13.25 16.90
N ALA A 88 -15.70 -12.68 17.25
CA ALA A 88 -15.23 -11.42 16.67
C ALA A 88 -14.27 -11.71 15.52
N ASN A 89 -14.70 -11.46 14.28
CA ASN A 89 -13.87 -11.64 13.07
C ASN A 89 -13.19 -10.33 12.72
N ILE A 90 -11.85 -10.27 12.80
CA ILE A 90 -11.06 -9.09 12.42
C ILE A 90 -10.91 -9.09 10.90
N ILE A 91 -11.50 -8.11 10.23
CA ILE A 91 -11.66 -8.13 8.76
C ILE A 91 -10.41 -7.57 8.06
N GLY A 92 -10.01 -8.21 6.96
CA GLY A 92 -8.87 -7.77 6.14
C GLY A 92 -9.21 -6.66 5.14
N GLU A 93 -8.20 -5.91 4.70
CA GLU A 93 -8.36 -4.77 3.78
C GLU A 93 -9.06 -5.12 2.46
N GLN A 94 -8.98 -6.39 2.03
CA GLN A 94 -9.62 -6.88 0.80
C GLN A 94 -11.12 -7.20 0.96
N GLN A 95 -11.64 -7.17 2.19
CA GLN A 95 -13.00 -7.63 2.53
C GLN A 95 -13.94 -6.48 2.89
N GLU A 96 -13.74 -5.29 2.30
CA GLU A 96 -14.66 -4.15 2.47
C GLU A 96 -16.10 -4.52 2.08
N ASN A 97 -16.28 -5.36 1.06
CA ASN A 97 -17.57 -5.86 0.60
C ASN A 97 -18.33 -6.64 1.68
N VAL A 98 -17.66 -7.48 2.46
CA VAL A 98 -18.23 -8.23 3.59
C VAL A 98 -18.81 -7.25 4.62
N CYS A 99 -18.03 -6.26 5.03
CA CYS A 99 -18.46 -5.24 5.99
C CYS A 99 -19.68 -4.47 5.52
N ARG A 100 -19.71 -4.06 4.25
CA ARG A 100 -20.84 -3.34 3.64
C ARG A 100 -22.09 -4.20 3.60
N GLN A 101 -21.97 -5.47 3.25
CA GLN A 101 -23.09 -6.41 3.20
C GLN A 101 -23.69 -6.62 4.59
N VAL A 102 -22.86 -6.88 5.59
CA VAL A 102 -23.31 -7.13 6.98
C VAL A 102 -23.89 -5.87 7.63
N ALA A 103 -23.49 -4.67 7.20
CA ALA A 103 -24.07 -3.40 7.66
C ALA A 103 -25.48 -3.11 7.09
N THR A 104 -25.97 -3.88 6.10
CA THR A 104 -27.32 -3.68 5.54
C THR A 104 -28.42 -4.10 6.51
N ARG A 105 -29.69 -3.78 6.22
CA ARG A 105 -30.87 -4.22 7.00
C ARG A 105 -31.46 -5.58 6.57
N LYS A 106 -30.73 -6.36 5.77
CA LYS A 106 -31.20 -7.69 5.32
C LYS A 106 -31.25 -8.69 6.49
N VAL A 107 -32.10 -9.71 6.36
CA VAL A 107 -32.25 -10.80 7.34
C VAL A 107 -31.08 -11.78 7.22
N ASP A 108 -30.76 -12.22 6.01
CA ASP A 108 -29.63 -13.12 5.74
C ASP A 108 -28.40 -12.32 5.27
N LYS A 109 -27.62 -11.86 6.25
CA LYS A 109 -26.49 -10.95 6.00
C LYS A 109 -25.22 -11.67 5.57
N LEU A 110 -25.10 -12.95 5.91
CA LEU A 110 -23.94 -13.77 5.60
C LEU A 110 -24.15 -14.69 4.39
N ASP A 111 -25.32 -14.64 3.75
CA ASP A 111 -25.55 -15.30 2.46
C ASP A 111 -24.46 -14.98 1.43
N GLY A 112 -23.91 -16.01 0.80
CA GLY A 112 -22.80 -15.91 -0.15
C GLY A 112 -21.44 -15.52 0.43
N ILE A 113 -21.32 -15.32 1.75
CA ILE A 113 -20.03 -15.08 2.42
C ILE A 113 -19.55 -16.42 3.00
N PRO A 114 -18.41 -16.98 2.54
CA PRO A 114 -17.89 -18.22 3.09
C PRO A 114 -17.51 -18.08 4.57
N TRP A 115 -17.94 -19.05 5.37
CA TRP A 115 -17.59 -19.15 6.78
C TRP A 115 -17.51 -20.61 7.21
N ARG A 116 -16.76 -20.85 8.29
CA ARG A 116 -16.63 -22.16 8.95
C ARG A 116 -16.90 -22.03 10.44
N LEU A 117 -17.07 -23.15 11.14
CA LEU A 117 -17.09 -23.11 12.60
C LEU A 117 -15.66 -23.03 13.16
N SER A 118 -15.50 -22.28 14.25
CA SER A 118 -14.36 -22.42 15.17
C SER A 118 -14.46 -23.74 15.95
N ASP A 119 -13.40 -24.09 16.68
CA ASP A 119 -13.40 -25.24 17.58
C ASP A 119 -14.39 -25.06 18.75
N ALA A 120 -14.71 -23.82 19.09
CA ALA A 120 -15.72 -23.46 20.10
C ALA A 120 -17.14 -23.25 19.53
N GLY A 121 -17.34 -23.50 18.23
CA GLY A 121 -18.65 -23.65 17.60
C GLY A 121 -19.32 -22.36 17.11
N THR A 122 -18.55 -21.28 16.88
CA THR A 122 -19.09 -20.01 16.36
C THR A 122 -18.60 -19.71 14.93
N PRO A 123 -19.34 -18.92 14.12
CA PRO A 123 -18.99 -18.70 12.72
C PRO A 123 -17.74 -17.83 12.55
N VAL A 124 -16.71 -18.37 11.94
CA VAL A 124 -15.49 -17.68 11.50
C VAL A 124 -15.57 -17.39 10.01
N ILE A 125 -15.55 -16.12 9.63
CA ILE A 125 -15.59 -15.68 8.23
C ILE A 125 -14.24 -16.00 7.58
N GLU A 126 -14.27 -16.72 6.46
CA GLU A 126 -13.04 -17.04 5.72
C GLU A 126 -12.36 -15.79 5.18
N GLY A 127 -11.02 -15.77 5.19
CA GLY A 127 -10.23 -14.62 4.72
C GLY A 127 -10.08 -13.49 5.73
N SER A 128 -10.72 -13.57 6.91
CA SER A 128 -10.46 -12.67 8.05
C SER A 128 -8.97 -12.66 8.40
N VAL A 129 -8.47 -11.59 9.01
CA VAL A 129 -7.07 -11.54 9.50
C VAL A 129 -6.89 -12.45 10.71
N ALA A 130 -7.84 -12.38 11.63
CA ALA A 130 -7.86 -13.14 12.86
C ALA A 130 -9.29 -13.29 13.36
N TYR A 131 -9.51 -14.19 14.31
CA TYR A 131 -10.78 -14.32 15.01
C TYR A 131 -10.59 -14.49 16.51
N VAL A 132 -11.63 -14.15 17.28
CA VAL A 132 -11.69 -14.33 18.73
C VAL A 132 -13.06 -14.89 19.10
N ASP A 133 -13.13 -16.16 19.44
CA ASP A 133 -14.34 -16.84 19.92
C ASP A 133 -14.55 -16.58 21.41
N CYS A 134 -15.76 -16.21 21.80
CA CYS A 134 -16.08 -15.74 23.12
C CYS A 134 -17.41 -16.26 23.65
N VAL A 135 -17.51 -16.25 24.98
CA VAL A 135 -18.77 -16.30 25.73
C VAL A 135 -19.02 -14.96 26.43
N ILE A 136 -20.23 -14.43 26.33
CA ILE A 136 -20.66 -13.19 27.00
C ILE A 136 -20.69 -13.43 28.50
N VAL A 137 -19.97 -12.60 29.26
CA VAL A 137 -19.91 -12.67 30.72
C VAL A 137 -20.54 -11.47 31.41
N ALA A 138 -20.71 -10.35 30.70
CA ALA A 138 -21.42 -9.18 31.22
C ALA A 138 -21.95 -8.30 30.09
N VAL A 139 -23.06 -7.60 30.36
CA VAL A 139 -23.61 -6.54 29.52
C VAL A 139 -23.95 -5.36 30.42
N HIS A 140 -23.37 -4.20 30.14
CA HIS A 140 -23.57 -2.98 30.93
C HIS A 140 -24.28 -1.89 30.12
N ASP A 141 -25.18 -1.15 30.77
CA ASP A 141 -25.83 0.02 30.18
C ASP A 141 -24.81 1.17 30.01
N ALA A 142 -24.75 1.76 28.82
CA ALA A 142 -23.84 2.87 28.51
C ALA A 142 -24.47 3.89 27.55
N GLY A 143 -25.50 4.60 28.01
CA GLY A 143 -26.16 5.65 27.23
C GLY A 143 -27.05 5.08 26.14
N ASP A 144 -26.78 5.37 24.87
CA ASP A 144 -27.49 4.80 23.71
C ASP A 144 -26.92 3.45 23.24
N HIS A 145 -25.84 2.98 23.87
CA HIS A 145 -25.18 1.69 23.62
C HIS A 145 -25.21 0.79 24.86
N GLU A 146 -24.92 -0.49 24.66
CA GLU A 146 -24.50 -1.41 25.72
C GLU A 146 -22.99 -1.67 25.61
N ILE A 147 -22.33 -2.04 26.70
CA ILE A 147 -20.96 -2.57 26.70
C ILE A 147 -21.06 -4.08 26.93
N VAL A 148 -20.74 -4.87 25.91
CA VAL A 148 -20.76 -6.33 25.97
C VAL A 148 -19.34 -6.82 26.24
N ILE A 149 -19.16 -7.58 27.31
CA ILE A 149 -17.86 -8.17 27.70
C ILE A 149 -17.90 -9.67 27.41
N GLY A 150 -16.94 -10.14 26.62
CA GLY A 150 -16.74 -11.55 26.30
C GLY A 150 -15.49 -12.12 26.95
N ARG A 151 -15.59 -13.34 27.50
CA ARG A 151 -14.44 -14.17 27.86
C ARG A 151 -14.01 -14.99 26.66
N VAL A 152 -12.73 -14.90 26.32
CA VAL A 152 -12.16 -15.60 25.17
C VAL A 152 -12.07 -17.10 25.45
N LEU A 153 -12.52 -17.90 24.49
CA LEU A 153 -12.46 -19.36 24.50
C LEU A 153 -11.42 -19.90 23.51
N ASP A 154 -11.34 -19.27 22.34
CA ASP A 154 -10.42 -19.62 21.26
C ASP A 154 -10.04 -18.35 20.48
N LEU A 155 -8.84 -18.29 19.93
CA LEU A 155 -8.40 -17.21 19.04
C LEU A 155 -7.27 -17.68 18.14
N ASP A 156 -7.22 -17.18 16.91
CA ASP A 156 -6.10 -17.43 16.01
C ASP A 156 -5.90 -16.31 14.98
N VAL A 157 -4.70 -16.23 14.43
CA VAL A 157 -4.36 -15.42 13.26
C VAL A 157 -4.44 -16.32 12.03
N VAL A 158 -5.40 -16.05 11.15
CA VAL A 158 -5.73 -16.93 10.01
C VAL A 158 -5.26 -16.37 8.66
N SER A 159 -4.77 -15.13 8.62
CA SER A 159 -4.20 -14.50 7.42
C SER A 159 -3.11 -13.48 7.77
N GLN A 160 -2.17 -13.28 6.85
CA GLN A 160 -1.13 -12.23 6.94
C GLN A 160 -1.56 -10.91 6.27
N ALA A 161 -2.82 -10.79 5.81
CA ALA A 161 -3.33 -9.57 5.20
C ALA A 161 -3.39 -8.42 6.23
N ASN A 162 -3.24 -7.18 5.74
CA ASN A 162 -3.45 -6.00 6.59
C ASN A 162 -4.92 -5.88 7.01
N PRO A 163 -5.20 -5.36 8.22
CA PRO A 163 -6.58 -5.16 8.68
C PRO A 163 -7.26 -4.02 7.91
N LEU A 164 -8.57 -4.16 7.71
CA LEU A 164 -9.44 -3.08 7.27
C LEU A 164 -9.57 -2.07 8.41
N LEU A 165 -9.38 -0.80 8.09
CA LEU A 165 -9.55 0.32 9.01
C LEU A 165 -10.77 1.14 8.66
N PHE A 166 -11.36 1.77 9.67
CA PHE A 166 -12.38 2.80 9.52
C PHE A 166 -11.85 4.13 10.08
N PHE A 167 -11.84 5.17 9.25
CA PHE A 167 -11.30 6.47 9.60
C PHE A 167 -12.12 7.58 8.94
N ARG A 168 -12.55 8.58 9.72
CA ARG A 168 -13.33 9.74 9.24
C ARG A 168 -14.54 9.40 8.34
N GLY A 169 -15.22 8.28 8.62
CA GLY A 169 -16.41 7.85 7.89
C GLY A 169 -16.15 6.99 6.65
N GLY A 170 -14.88 6.67 6.35
CA GLY A 170 -14.48 5.84 5.21
C GLY A 170 -13.67 4.62 5.62
N TYR A 171 -13.65 3.63 4.73
CA TYR A 171 -12.76 2.48 4.84
C TYR A 171 -11.38 2.81 4.29
N GLY A 172 -10.35 2.17 4.85
CA GLY A 172 -8.97 2.25 4.39
C GLY A 172 -8.16 1.08 4.94
N SER A 173 -6.83 1.17 4.84
CA SER A 173 -5.96 0.14 5.39
C SER A 173 -4.75 0.72 6.13
N PHE A 174 -4.14 -0.12 6.94
CA PHE A 174 -2.95 0.23 7.69
C PHE A 174 -1.72 0.29 6.77
N LEU A 175 -0.97 1.37 6.88
CA LEU A 175 0.33 1.55 6.22
C LEU A 175 1.37 1.92 7.30
N PRO A 176 2.30 1.01 7.66
CA PRO A 176 3.35 1.34 8.62
C PRO A 176 4.29 2.39 8.03
N GLY A 177 4.57 3.44 8.81
CA GLY A 177 5.41 4.57 8.39
C GLY A 177 6.93 4.33 8.45
N SER A 178 7.39 3.11 8.74
CA SER A 178 8.80 2.75 8.90
C SER A 178 9.08 1.30 8.48
N LEU A 179 10.28 1.05 7.95
CA LEU A 179 10.83 -0.23 7.48
C LEU A 179 10.93 -1.36 8.53
N ALA A 180 10.46 -1.14 9.76
CA ALA A 180 10.73 -2.03 10.90
C ALA A 180 9.62 -3.05 11.20
N ALA A 181 8.53 -3.11 10.42
CA ALA A 181 7.46 -4.07 10.67
C ALA A 181 6.93 -4.70 9.37
N GLY A 182 7.56 -5.81 8.97
CA GLY A 182 6.83 -7.01 8.55
C GLY A 182 6.04 -7.02 7.24
N ASP A 183 6.37 -6.21 6.22
CA ASP A 183 5.85 -6.50 4.88
C ASP A 183 6.58 -7.74 4.33
N ALA A 184 5.89 -8.86 4.18
CA ALA A 184 6.39 -10.04 3.45
C ALA A 184 6.89 -9.67 2.04
N ASP A 185 6.33 -8.60 1.46
CA ASP A 185 6.70 -8.02 0.18
C ASP A 185 8.15 -7.46 0.14
N LEU A 186 8.70 -6.98 1.26
CA LEU A 186 10.06 -6.42 1.26
C LEU A 186 11.14 -7.50 1.38
N PHE A 187 10.86 -8.64 2.03
CA PHE A 187 11.83 -9.75 2.09
C PHE A 187 12.12 -10.31 0.70
N GLU A 188 11.08 -10.48 -0.12
CA GLU A 188 11.28 -10.85 -1.53
C GLU A 188 12.06 -9.76 -2.27
N GLN A 189 11.73 -8.48 -2.10
CA GLN A 189 12.49 -7.39 -2.75
C GLN A 189 13.97 -7.35 -2.34
N LEU A 190 14.28 -7.54 -1.06
CA LEU A 190 15.67 -7.57 -0.58
C LEU A 190 16.42 -8.78 -1.14
N ARG A 191 15.78 -9.94 -1.23
CA ARG A 191 16.34 -11.13 -1.87
C ARG A 191 16.60 -10.90 -3.37
N LEU A 192 15.64 -10.32 -4.09
CA LEU A 192 15.79 -9.98 -5.51
C LEU A 192 16.93 -8.97 -5.72
N VAL A 193 17.05 -7.98 -4.85
CA VAL A 193 18.13 -7.00 -4.85
C VAL A 193 19.49 -7.65 -4.60
N ASP A 194 19.59 -8.57 -3.63
CA ASP A 194 20.83 -9.29 -3.35
C ASP A 194 21.34 -10.06 -4.57
N LEU A 195 20.43 -10.73 -5.28
CA LEU A 195 20.73 -11.44 -6.53
C LEU A 195 21.10 -10.50 -7.69
N ALA A 196 20.47 -9.32 -7.76
CA ALA A 196 20.78 -8.32 -8.79
C ALA A 196 22.06 -7.51 -8.50
N ARG A 197 22.50 -7.44 -7.23
CA ARG A 197 23.57 -6.56 -6.76
C ARG A 197 24.91 -6.75 -7.48
N PRO A 198 25.43 -7.97 -7.73
CA PRO A 198 26.70 -8.15 -8.45
C PRO A 198 26.65 -7.54 -9.86
N HIS A 199 25.50 -7.63 -10.53
CA HIS A 199 25.30 -7.05 -11.86
C HIS A 199 25.28 -5.52 -11.81
N MET A 200 24.61 -4.95 -10.80
CA MET A 200 24.60 -3.50 -10.57
C MET A 200 26.00 -2.95 -10.31
N GLU A 201 26.77 -3.61 -9.44
CA GLU A 201 28.13 -3.21 -9.09
C GLU A 201 29.08 -3.26 -10.29
N SER A 202 28.98 -4.32 -11.10
CA SER A 202 29.74 -4.44 -12.34
C SER A 202 29.42 -3.32 -13.33
N LEU A 203 28.13 -3.01 -13.53
CA LEU A 203 27.73 -1.94 -14.43
C LEU A 203 28.19 -0.57 -13.90
N ALA A 204 27.95 -0.29 -12.61
CA ALA A 204 28.37 0.95 -11.96
C ALA A 204 29.88 1.20 -12.08
N ALA A 205 30.70 0.18 -11.80
CA ALA A 205 32.15 0.25 -11.93
C ALA A 205 32.58 0.50 -13.38
N SER A 206 31.98 -0.21 -14.34
CA SER A 206 32.34 -0.11 -15.75
C SER A 206 31.92 1.21 -16.42
N CYS A 207 30.90 1.89 -15.88
CA CYS A 207 30.39 3.17 -16.37
C CYS A 207 30.87 4.36 -15.51
N ASP A 208 31.59 4.12 -14.42
CA ASP A 208 32.03 5.13 -13.44
C ASP A 208 30.89 6.08 -13.00
N THR A 209 29.75 5.47 -12.68
CA THR A 209 28.51 6.16 -12.27
C THR A 209 27.71 5.29 -11.29
N GLU A 210 26.58 5.80 -10.83
CA GLU A 210 25.67 5.05 -9.97
C GLU A 210 24.66 4.24 -10.77
N VAL A 211 24.36 3.05 -10.26
CA VAL A 211 23.23 2.22 -10.66
C VAL A 211 22.31 2.04 -9.46
N THR A 212 21.03 2.33 -9.63
CA THR A 212 20.00 2.15 -8.60
C THR A 212 19.00 1.08 -9.00
N ALA A 213 18.44 0.38 -8.00
CA ALA A 213 17.35 -0.55 -8.18
C ALA A 213 16.09 0.01 -7.50
N ILE A 214 15.01 0.10 -8.26
CA ILE A 214 13.70 0.60 -7.81
C ILE A 214 12.68 -0.52 -7.89
N SER A 215 11.90 -0.70 -6.82
CA SER A 215 10.76 -1.61 -6.78
C SER A 215 9.45 -0.84 -6.77
N LEU A 216 8.39 -1.40 -7.33
CA LEU A 216 7.03 -0.87 -7.18
C LEU A 216 6.34 -1.57 -6.01
N VAL A 217 6.03 -0.82 -4.95
CA VAL A 217 5.26 -1.28 -3.81
C VAL A 217 3.93 -0.53 -3.81
N ARG A 218 2.85 -1.24 -4.15
CA ARG A 218 1.49 -0.68 -4.28
C ARG A 218 1.43 0.48 -5.28
N ASP A 219 1.46 1.73 -4.80
CA ASP A 219 1.42 2.98 -5.57
C ASP A 219 2.68 3.84 -5.38
N GLU A 220 3.74 3.26 -4.83
CA GLU A 220 5.00 3.94 -4.55
C GLU A 220 6.16 3.23 -5.24
N LEU A 221 7.03 4.00 -5.87
CA LEU A 221 8.34 3.55 -6.31
C LEU A 221 9.30 3.69 -5.13
N VAL A 222 9.87 2.57 -4.71
CA VAL A 222 10.79 2.49 -3.58
C VAL A 222 12.19 2.25 -4.10
N LEU A 223 13.11 3.13 -3.78
CA LEU A 223 14.53 2.94 -4.05
C LEU A 223 15.07 1.85 -3.12
N THR A 224 15.32 0.66 -3.66
CA THR A 224 15.64 -0.54 -2.88
C THR A 224 17.14 -0.86 -2.82
N ALA A 225 17.94 -0.36 -3.76
CA ALA A 225 19.41 -0.42 -3.68
C ALA A 225 20.08 0.65 -4.53
N ALA A 226 21.36 0.91 -4.21
CA ALA A 226 22.29 1.67 -5.02
C ALA A 226 23.65 0.96 -5.04
N ALA A 227 24.37 1.09 -6.14
CA ALA A 227 25.74 0.65 -6.34
C ALA A 227 26.53 1.73 -7.09
N GLY A 228 27.76 2.01 -6.67
CA GLY A 228 28.55 3.14 -7.18
C GLY A 228 28.21 4.47 -6.50
N HIS A 229 28.62 5.58 -7.11
CA HIS A 229 28.35 6.94 -6.63
C HIS A 229 27.99 7.85 -7.81
N ALA A 230 26.89 8.58 -7.72
CA ALA A 230 26.46 9.50 -8.76
C ALA A 230 27.30 10.78 -8.70
N LYS A 231 28.00 11.11 -9.79
CA LYS A 231 28.78 12.36 -9.89
C LYS A 231 27.91 13.61 -10.04
N THR A 232 26.64 13.43 -10.38
CA THR A 232 25.63 14.47 -10.67
C THR A 232 24.54 14.57 -9.58
N ALA A 233 24.68 13.87 -8.45
CA ALA A 233 23.74 13.95 -7.34
C ALA A 233 24.24 14.94 -6.27
N GLN A 234 23.41 15.90 -5.86
CA GLN A 234 23.73 16.84 -4.78
C GLN A 234 23.69 16.20 -3.38
N ALA A 235 23.04 15.04 -3.25
CA ALA A 235 22.90 14.30 -2.01
C ALA A 235 23.07 12.80 -2.26
N PRO A 236 23.57 12.03 -1.27
CA PRO A 236 23.72 10.58 -1.42
C PRO A 236 22.34 9.93 -1.62
N THR A 237 22.27 9.04 -2.60
CA THR A 237 21.12 8.18 -2.90
C THR A 237 20.71 7.37 -1.68
N ARG A 238 19.45 7.52 -1.23
CA ARG A 238 18.97 6.92 0.02
C ARG A 238 18.06 5.73 -0.23
N VAL A 239 18.59 4.54 0.00
CA VAL A 239 17.78 3.32 0.05
C VAL A 239 16.62 3.51 1.04
N GLY A 240 15.41 3.14 0.62
CA GLY A 240 14.15 3.36 1.33
C GLY A 240 13.38 4.60 0.89
N GLN A 241 13.96 5.48 0.08
CA GLN A 241 13.28 6.66 -0.46
C GLN A 241 12.09 6.27 -1.33
N ARG A 242 10.97 6.97 -1.15
CA ARG A 242 9.71 6.70 -1.85
C ARG A 242 9.29 7.88 -2.71
N VAL A 243 8.87 7.59 -3.93
CA VAL A 243 8.23 8.56 -4.85
C VAL A 243 6.94 7.97 -5.40
N PRO A 244 5.94 8.80 -5.74
CA PRO A 244 4.67 8.28 -6.24
C PRO A 244 4.85 7.53 -7.57
N PHE A 245 4.12 6.44 -7.73
CA PHE A 245 3.97 5.74 -9.01
C PHE A 245 3.00 6.52 -9.91
N MET A 246 3.55 7.45 -10.70
CA MET A 246 2.78 8.33 -11.58
C MET A 246 3.64 8.86 -12.74
N PRO A 247 3.07 9.23 -13.90
CA PRO A 247 3.85 9.74 -15.01
C PRO A 247 4.61 11.03 -14.69
N PRO A 248 5.85 11.19 -15.21
CA PRO A 248 6.58 10.23 -16.04
C PRO A 248 7.30 9.10 -15.28
N LEU A 249 7.31 9.13 -13.94
CA LEU A 249 8.01 8.15 -13.10
C LEU A 249 7.37 6.76 -13.19
N GLY A 250 8.17 5.69 -13.11
CA GLY A 250 7.63 4.33 -13.15
C GLY A 250 7.17 3.87 -14.54
N GLY A 251 7.55 4.59 -15.60
CA GLY A 251 7.21 4.24 -16.98
C GLY A 251 7.60 2.80 -17.36
N VAL A 252 8.68 2.24 -16.79
CA VAL A 252 9.08 0.83 -16.98
C VAL A 252 8.02 -0.12 -16.41
N PHE A 253 7.56 0.08 -15.17
CA PHE A 253 6.48 -0.73 -14.61
C PHE A 253 5.18 -0.59 -15.40
N ALA A 254 4.84 0.61 -15.88
CA ALA A 254 3.69 0.82 -16.75
C ALA A 254 3.85 0.10 -18.11
N ALA A 255 5.05 0.11 -18.69
CA ALA A 255 5.35 -0.49 -19.99
C ALA A 255 5.14 -2.01 -20.04
N TRP A 256 5.37 -2.73 -18.95
CA TRP A 256 5.14 -4.19 -18.88
C TRP A 256 4.08 -4.60 -17.86
N GLY A 257 3.36 -3.61 -17.31
CA GLY A 257 2.24 -3.82 -16.40
C GLY A 257 0.93 -4.18 -17.12
N SER A 258 -0.03 -4.69 -16.36
CA SER A 258 -1.39 -4.90 -16.85
C SER A 258 -2.06 -3.59 -17.25
N GLU A 259 -3.12 -3.67 -18.06
CA GLU A 259 -3.94 -2.50 -18.43
C GLU A 259 -4.45 -1.76 -17.19
N GLN A 260 -4.84 -2.49 -16.14
CA GLN A 260 -5.27 -1.92 -14.86
C GLN A 260 -4.14 -1.15 -14.16
N LEU A 261 -2.90 -1.64 -14.23
CA LEU A 261 -1.74 -0.94 -13.64
C LEU A 261 -1.42 0.32 -14.45
N GLN A 262 -1.55 0.28 -15.77
CA GLN A 262 -1.37 1.45 -16.64
C GLN A 262 -2.45 2.51 -16.41
N GLU A 263 -3.72 2.13 -16.26
CA GLU A 263 -4.78 3.08 -15.94
C GLU A 263 -4.60 3.69 -14.54
N ARG A 264 -4.17 2.90 -13.54
CA ARG A 264 -3.78 3.41 -12.21
C ARG A 264 -2.64 4.42 -12.28
N TRP A 265 -1.64 4.15 -13.13
CA TRP A 265 -0.51 5.05 -13.35
C TRP A 265 -1.00 6.38 -13.95
N ILE A 266 -1.78 6.33 -15.03
CA ILE A 266 -2.30 7.53 -15.72
C ILE A 266 -3.26 8.34 -14.84
N SER A 267 -4.12 7.68 -14.05
CA SER A 267 -5.11 8.37 -13.22
C SER A 267 -4.49 9.31 -12.18
N ARG A 268 -3.22 9.09 -11.81
CA ARG A 268 -2.47 9.93 -10.86
C ARG A 268 -2.12 11.32 -11.39
N LEU A 269 -2.25 11.56 -12.69
CA LEU A 269 -2.15 12.93 -13.21
C LEU A 269 -3.32 13.79 -12.68
N GLY A 270 -4.48 13.21 -12.38
CA GLY A 270 -5.65 13.94 -11.89
C GLY A 270 -6.39 14.73 -12.97
N ALA A 271 -7.46 15.41 -12.58
CA ALA A 271 -8.39 16.07 -13.51
C ALA A 271 -7.79 17.27 -14.28
N GLU A 272 -6.69 17.83 -13.79
CA GLU A 272 -6.03 19.00 -14.39
C GLU A 272 -5.04 18.64 -15.52
N ALA A 273 -4.97 17.36 -15.91
CA ALA A 273 -4.12 16.94 -17.02
C ALA A 273 -4.73 17.38 -18.36
N THR A 274 -3.93 18.04 -19.19
CA THR A 274 -4.34 18.41 -20.55
C THR A 274 -4.47 17.16 -21.43
N PRO A 275 -5.32 17.18 -22.47
CA PRO A 275 -5.42 16.08 -23.43
C PRO A 275 -4.07 15.71 -24.07
N ALA A 276 -3.19 16.69 -24.29
CA ALA A 276 -1.85 16.47 -24.84
C ALA A 276 -0.92 15.75 -23.86
N GLU A 277 -0.96 16.09 -22.56
CA GLU A 277 -0.22 15.36 -21.52
C GLU A 277 -0.70 13.92 -21.40
N LEU A 278 -2.02 13.71 -21.36
CA LEU A 278 -2.61 12.36 -21.32
C LEU A 278 -2.18 11.51 -22.51
N LEU A 279 -2.21 12.05 -23.73
CA LEU A 279 -1.80 11.33 -24.94
C LEU A 279 -0.30 10.98 -24.91
N ARG A 280 0.55 11.91 -24.47
CA ARG A 280 2.01 11.70 -24.34
C ARG A 280 2.33 10.55 -23.38
N HIS A 281 1.64 10.50 -22.25
CA HIS A 281 1.84 9.47 -21.24
C HIS A 281 1.22 8.13 -21.63
N ARG A 282 0.04 8.11 -22.26
CA ARG A 282 -0.58 6.88 -22.81
C ARG A 282 0.29 6.19 -23.86
N SER A 283 1.01 6.98 -24.66
CA SER A 283 1.92 6.44 -25.70
C SER A 283 3.33 6.11 -25.19
N ALA A 284 3.71 6.53 -23.97
CA ALA A 284 5.04 6.27 -23.43
C ALA A 284 5.35 4.77 -23.19
N PRO A 285 4.43 3.95 -22.63
CA PRO A 285 4.60 2.51 -22.50
C PRO A 285 5.06 1.81 -23.79
N GLU A 286 4.47 2.15 -24.93
CA GLU A 286 4.82 1.56 -26.24
C GLU A 286 6.23 1.94 -26.67
N ARG A 287 6.63 3.21 -26.50
CA ARG A 287 7.98 3.67 -26.81
C ARG A 287 9.03 3.00 -25.92
N ILE A 288 8.74 2.85 -24.64
CA ILE A 288 9.62 2.16 -23.68
C ILE A 288 9.77 0.69 -24.08
N ARG A 289 8.67 0.00 -24.42
CA ARG A 289 8.72 -1.39 -24.91
C ARG A 289 9.53 -1.52 -26.19
N ALA A 290 9.33 -0.63 -27.16
CA ALA A 290 10.03 -0.67 -28.45
C ALA A 290 11.55 -0.51 -28.30
N ARG A 291 12.00 0.30 -27.33
CA ARG A 291 13.43 0.51 -27.04
C ARG A 291 14.01 -0.51 -26.06
N GLY A 292 13.19 -1.09 -25.19
CA GLY A 292 13.64 -1.91 -24.06
C GLY A 292 14.04 -1.12 -22.81
N TYR A 293 14.01 0.21 -22.86
CA TYR A 293 14.38 1.10 -21.75
C TYR A 293 13.58 2.41 -21.74
N SER A 294 13.54 3.03 -20.56
CA SER A 294 13.08 4.39 -20.34
C SER A 294 14.27 5.35 -20.27
N ILE A 295 14.09 6.58 -20.75
CA ILE A 295 15.13 7.63 -20.76
C ILE A 295 14.60 8.92 -20.16
N ALA A 296 15.46 9.61 -19.40
CA ALA A 296 15.24 10.95 -18.87
C ALA A 296 16.40 11.87 -19.25
N LEU A 297 16.08 13.09 -19.69
CA LEU A 297 17.05 14.12 -20.06
C LEU A 297 16.95 15.34 -19.13
N GLY A 298 17.98 16.18 -19.14
CA GLY A 298 18.04 17.47 -18.45
C GLY A 298 18.51 17.37 -17.00
N HIS A 299 19.65 17.99 -16.70
CA HIS A 299 20.25 17.92 -15.36
C HIS A 299 19.53 18.83 -14.36
N THR A 300 19.39 20.13 -14.65
CA THR A 300 18.88 21.14 -13.70
C THR A 300 17.46 20.87 -13.21
N ARG A 301 16.53 20.49 -14.10
CA ARG A 301 15.15 20.19 -13.69
C ARG A 301 15.06 18.86 -12.93
N GLY A 302 15.87 17.86 -13.31
CA GLY A 302 15.97 16.58 -12.60
C GLY A 302 16.50 16.74 -11.17
N GLU A 303 17.56 17.53 -10.98
CA GLU A 303 18.12 17.83 -9.66
C GLU A 303 17.10 18.47 -8.71
N ARG A 304 16.27 19.39 -9.22
CA ARG A 304 15.20 20.03 -8.44
C ARG A 304 14.18 19.00 -7.96
N LEU A 305 13.77 18.08 -8.82
CA LEU A 305 12.82 17.01 -8.48
C LEU A 305 13.40 16.09 -7.39
N GLU A 306 14.67 15.70 -7.49
CA GLU A 306 15.33 14.86 -6.50
C GLU A 306 15.48 15.54 -5.15
N SER A 307 15.79 16.83 -5.14
CA SER A 307 15.85 17.63 -3.91
C SER A 307 14.48 17.67 -3.22
N LEU A 308 13.40 17.91 -3.96
CA LEU A 308 12.03 17.88 -3.44
C LEU A 308 11.66 16.51 -2.88
N SER A 309 11.96 15.44 -3.62
CA SER A 309 11.71 14.08 -3.19
C SER A 309 12.46 13.73 -1.90
N THR A 310 13.75 14.06 -1.84
CA THR A 310 14.61 13.79 -0.67
C THR A 310 14.10 14.53 0.57
N ARG A 311 13.76 15.81 0.44
CA ARG A 311 13.23 16.63 1.53
C ARG A 311 11.88 16.13 2.04
N LEU A 312 10.98 15.73 1.13
CA LEU A 312 9.69 15.15 1.51
C LEU A 312 9.87 13.83 2.28
N ASN A 313 10.79 12.97 1.84
CA ASN A 313 11.12 11.71 2.53
C ASN A 313 11.77 11.95 3.90
N LEU A 314 12.48 13.06 4.07
CA LEU A 314 13.01 13.54 5.35
C LEU A 314 11.96 14.22 6.24
N ARG A 315 10.69 14.24 5.82
CA ARG A 315 9.57 14.89 6.51
C ARG A 315 9.82 16.39 6.76
N ASP A 316 10.50 17.06 5.82
CA ASP A 316 10.66 18.51 5.84
C ASP A 316 9.28 19.19 5.74
N PRO A 317 8.85 19.97 6.77
CA PRO A 317 7.54 20.61 6.78
C PRO A 317 7.36 21.65 5.67
N ALA A 318 8.45 22.13 5.05
CA ALA A 318 8.41 23.08 3.95
C ALA A 318 8.15 22.43 2.58
N VAL A 319 8.08 21.09 2.50
CA VAL A 319 7.78 20.38 1.25
C VAL A 319 6.50 19.56 1.42
N SER A 320 5.51 19.85 0.57
CA SER A 320 4.26 19.11 0.51
C SER A 320 4.27 18.08 -0.62
N ALA A 321 3.39 17.08 -0.53
CA ALA A 321 3.14 16.14 -1.62
C ALA A 321 2.72 16.88 -2.91
N GLU A 322 1.92 17.94 -2.80
CA GLU A 322 1.51 18.78 -3.94
C GLU A 322 2.71 19.46 -4.62
N THR A 323 3.66 19.96 -3.84
CA THR A 323 4.89 20.56 -4.38
C THR A 323 5.70 19.52 -5.17
N LEU A 324 5.78 18.28 -4.67
CA LEU A 324 6.41 17.17 -5.39
C LEU A 324 5.66 16.84 -6.68
N HIS A 325 4.33 16.73 -6.66
CA HIS A 325 3.52 16.45 -7.86
C HIS A 325 3.72 17.52 -8.95
N ARG A 326 3.79 18.80 -8.57
CA ARG A 326 4.10 19.88 -9.51
C ARG A 326 5.50 19.73 -10.12
N GLY A 327 6.51 19.43 -9.30
CA GLY A 327 7.87 19.16 -9.78
C GLY A 327 7.96 17.97 -10.74
N ILE A 328 7.17 16.91 -10.51
CA ILE A 328 7.07 15.75 -11.40
C ILE A 328 6.48 16.15 -12.77
N ARG A 329 5.46 17.03 -12.78
CA ARG A 329 4.90 17.54 -14.04
C ARG A 329 5.89 18.41 -14.81
N GLU A 330 6.68 19.24 -14.12
CA GLU A 330 7.68 20.14 -14.74
C GLU A 330 8.80 19.41 -15.51
N VAL A 331 9.07 18.13 -15.20
CA VAL A 331 10.08 17.32 -15.90
C VAL A 331 9.49 16.42 -16.99
N SER A 332 8.16 16.38 -17.13
CA SER A 332 7.45 15.41 -17.98
C SER A 332 7.87 15.45 -19.46
N ASP A 333 8.17 16.64 -19.96
CA ASP A 333 8.61 16.87 -21.34
C ASP A 333 9.99 16.29 -21.65
N ALA A 334 10.82 16.03 -20.64
CA ALA A 334 12.17 15.50 -20.78
C ALA A 334 12.25 13.95 -20.66
N TYR A 335 11.12 13.28 -20.41
CA TYR A 335 11.07 11.83 -20.25
C TYR A 335 10.49 11.15 -21.49
N ASN A 336 11.16 10.08 -21.94
CA ASN A 336 10.69 9.20 -23.01
C ASN A 336 10.17 9.96 -24.24
N THR A 337 10.93 10.97 -24.64
CA THR A 337 10.69 11.82 -25.80
C THR A 337 10.78 11.02 -27.11
N GLY A 338 10.52 11.69 -28.22
CA GLY A 338 10.70 11.12 -29.56
C GLY A 338 12.17 10.77 -29.85
N PRO A 339 12.51 10.49 -31.12
CA PRO A 339 13.89 10.24 -31.53
C PRO A 339 14.83 11.38 -31.06
N LEU A 340 16.02 11.01 -30.59
CA LEU A 340 17.06 11.98 -30.22
C LEU A 340 17.73 12.53 -31.48
N SER A 341 18.23 13.76 -31.39
CA SER A 341 19.01 14.39 -32.47
C SER A 341 20.41 13.80 -32.52
N ASP A 342 20.86 13.34 -33.69
CA ASP A 342 22.22 12.79 -33.87
C ASP A 342 23.31 13.88 -33.92
N THR A 343 22.93 15.15 -34.07
CA THR A 343 23.88 16.26 -34.25
C THR A 343 24.11 17.08 -32.98
N GLU A 344 23.25 16.95 -31.97
CA GLU A 344 23.32 17.70 -30.73
C GLU A 344 23.72 16.79 -29.56
N GLY A 345 24.48 17.33 -28.61
CA GLY A 345 24.75 16.65 -27.35
C GLY A 345 23.57 16.75 -26.39
N HIS A 346 23.30 15.68 -25.65
CA HIS A 346 22.16 15.56 -24.75
C HIS A 346 22.62 15.52 -23.29
N GLU A 347 21.97 16.27 -22.42
CA GLU A 347 22.14 16.12 -20.96
C GLU A 347 21.43 14.84 -20.51
N LEU A 348 22.10 13.69 -20.57
CA LEU A 348 21.53 12.43 -20.11
C LEU A 348 21.37 12.47 -18.58
N ARG A 349 20.13 12.36 -18.08
CA ARG A 349 19.89 12.26 -16.63
C ARG A 349 19.93 10.81 -16.18
N SER A 350 19.15 9.94 -16.82
CA SER A 350 19.14 8.51 -16.48
C SER A 350 18.55 7.64 -17.58
N LEU A 351 18.93 6.36 -17.54
CA LEU A 351 18.36 5.27 -18.32
C LEU A 351 17.82 4.21 -17.37
N SER A 352 16.66 3.63 -17.65
CA SER A 352 16.03 2.64 -16.78
C SER A 352 15.55 1.42 -17.57
N ALA A 353 15.91 0.21 -17.13
CA ALA A 353 15.53 -1.05 -17.78
C ALA A 353 14.84 -2.04 -16.81
N PRO A 354 13.90 -2.87 -17.30
CA PRO A 354 13.16 -3.82 -16.47
C PRO A 354 13.97 -5.06 -16.10
N VAL A 355 13.80 -5.52 -14.86
CA VAL A 355 14.15 -6.87 -14.42
C VAL A 355 12.86 -7.65 -14.21
N PHE A 356 12.75 -8.82 -14.83
CA PHE A 356 11.53 -9.62 -14.77
C PHE A 356 11.59 -10.66 -13.66
N GLY A 357 10.45 -10.93 -13.03
CA GLY A 357 10.25 -12.03 -12.09
C GLY A 357 9.81 -13.31 -12.79
N ALA A 358 9.64 -14.37 -12.00
CA ALA A 358 9.23 -15.69 -12.50
C ALA A 358 7.83 -15.69 -13.16
N ASP A 359 6.98 -14.71 -12.82
CA ASP A 359 5.66 -14.50 -13.40
C ASP A 359 5.68 -13.63 -14.67
N GLY A 360 6.87 -13.23 -15.14
CA GLY A 360 7.06 -12.36 -16.29
C GLY A 360 6.71 -10.89 -16.04
N ARG A 361 6.43 -10.49 -14.79
CA ARG A 361 6.20 -9.09 -14.43
C ARG A 361 7.50 -8.40 -14.05
N VAL A 362 7.52 -7.08 -14.13
CA VAL A 362 8.66 -6.27 -13.68
C VAL A 362 8.71 -6.30 -12.16
N VAL A 363 9.79 -6.85 -11.60
CA VAL A 363 10.01 -6.90 -10.15
C VAL A 363 10.99 -5.84 -9.67
N LEU A 364 11.94 -5.45 -10.52
CA LEU A 364 12.85 -4.33 -10.30
C LEU A 364 12.99 -3.51 -11.57
N THR A 365 13.32 -2.23 -11.41
CA THR A 365 13.88 -1.40 -12.48
C THR A 365 15.31 -1.05 -12.11
N LEU A 366 16.27 -1.38 -12.97
CA LEU A 366 17.64 -0.89 -12.84
C LEU A 366 17.75 0.45 -13.55
N THR A 367 18.29 1.45 -12.86
CA THR A 367 18.47 2.81 -13.38
C THR A 367 19.94 3.19 -13.35
N LEU A 368 20.52 3.44 -14.51
CA LEU A 368 21.87 3.97 -14.72
C LEU A 368 21.82 5.49 -14.78
N TRP A 369 22.58 6.17 -13.92
CA TRP A 369 22.67 7.63 -13.92
C TRP A 369 23.64 8.14 -14.97
N GLY A 370 23.24 9.19 -15.69
CA GLY A 370 24.06 9.78 -16.75
C GLY A 370 25.26 10.58 -16.21
N PRO A 371 26.32 10.70 -17.03
CA PRO A 371 27.50 11.49 -16.67
C PRO A 371 27.19 13.00 -16.65
N PRO A 372 28.06 13.82 -16.01
CA PRO A 372 27.95 15.27 -16.11
C PRO A 372 28.20 15.76 -17.55
N GLY A 373 27.53 16.84 -17.95
CA GLY A 373 27.67 17.43 -19.28
C GLY A 373 26.79 16.76 -20.34
N THR A 374 27.14 16.95 -21.61
CA THR A 374 26.37 16.40 -22.74
C THR A 374 27.04 15.15 -23.31
N VAL A 375 26.21 14.20 -23.75
CA VAL A 375 26.62 12.97 -24.44
C VAL A 375 25.94 12.87 -25.79
N SER A 376 26.60 12.23 -26.76
CA SER A 376 26.04 11.96 -28.07
C SER A 376 24.96 10.87 -28.03
N THR A 377 24.12 10.79 -29.06
CA THR A 377 23.13 9.70 -29.21
C THR A 377 23.80 8.32 -29.23
N ALA A 378 24.96 8.19 -29.89
CA ALA A 378 25.70 6.93 -29.94
C ALA A 378 26.18 6.46 -28.55
N GLU A 379 26.64 7.39 -27.70
CA GLU A 379 27.01 7.08 -26.32
C GLU A 379 25.78 6.69 -25.48
N ILE A 380 24.64 7.35 -25.68
CA ILE A 380 23.38 6.97 -25.03
C ILE A 380 22.97 5.55 -25.42
N ASP A 381 23.08 5.20 -26.71
CA ASP A 381 22.75 3.87 -27.20
C ASP A 381 23.68 2.80 -26.61
N GLU A 382 24.99 3.07 -26.52
CA GLU A 382 25.94 2.16 -25.89
C GLU A 382 25.61 1.92 -24.40
N LEU A 383 25.35 2.99 -23.65
CA LEU A 383 24.97 2.91 -22.24
C LEU A 383 23.63 2.16 -22.08
N ALA A 384 22.67 2.40 -22.97
CA ALA A 384 21.38 1.70 -22.97
C ALA A 384 21.56 0.20 -23.20
N GLN A 385 22.37 -0.22 -24.18
CA GLN A 385 22.64 -1.63 -24.44
C GLN A 385 23.31 -2.33 -23.25
N ARG A 386 24.28 -1.67 -22.61
CA ARG A 386 24.93 -2.18 -21.39
C ARG A 386 23.94 -2.33 -20.24
N LEU A 387 23.05 -1.35 -20.04
CA LEU A 387 21.99 -1.41 -19.05
C LEU A 387 21.00 -2.55 -19.33
N ILE A 388 20.54 -2.70 -20.57
CA ILE A 388 19.62 -3.77 -20.99
C ILE A 388 20.25 -5.14 -20.75
N GLY A 389 21.51 -5.34 -21.18
CA GLY A 389 22.24 -6.58 -20.94
C GLY A 389 22.39 -6.90 -19.45
N THR A 390 22.66 -5.87 -18.63
CA THR A 390 22.73 -6.00 -17.16
C THR A 390 21.37 -6.38 -16.57
N ALA A 391 20.28 -5.76 -17.01
CA ALA A 391 18.93 -6.07 -16.56
C ALA A 391 18.47 -7.47 -16.99
N ALA A 392 18.92 -7.96 -18.15
CA ALA A 392 18.69 -9.33 -18.61
C ALA A 392 19.47 -10.35 -17.77
N ALA A 393 20.73 -10.06 -17.43
CA ALA A 393 21.51 -10.89 -16.53
C ALA A 393 20.88 -10.95 -15.12
N ALA A 394 20.47 -9.79 -14.59
CA ALA A 394 19.74 -9.71 -13.32
C ALA A 394 18.41 -10.48 -13.37
N THR A 395 17.66 -10.40 -14.48
CA THR A 395 16.43 -11.19 -14.69
C THR A 395 16.72 -12.69 -14.58
N THR A 396 17.80 -13.15 -15.19
CA THR A 396 18.21 -14.56 -15.09
C THR A 396 18.59 -14.93 -13.65
N ALA A 397 19.35 -14.08 -12.95
CA ALA A 397 19.78 -14.30 -11.57
C ALA A 397 18.61 -14.40 -10.59
N VAL A 398 17.54 -13.62 -10.80
CA VAL A 398 16.32 -13.69 -9.97
C VAL A 398 15.36 -14.81 -10.37
N GLY A 399 15.71 -15.65 -11.35
CA GLY A 399 14.85 -16.72 -11.86
C GLY A 399 13.67 -16.23 -12.70
N GLY A 400 13.83 -15.07 -13.35
CA GLY A 400 12.80 -14.40 -14.12
C GLY A 400 12.58 -14.94 -15.53
N VAL A 401 11.41 -14.62 -16.09
CA VAL A 401 11.03 -14.97 -17.46
C VAL A 401 10.85 -13.70 -18.30
N PHE A 402 11.47 -13.68 -19.48
CA PHE A 402 11.30 -12.57 -20.41
C PHE A 402 9.93 -12.64 -21.10
N PRO A 403 9.18 -11.52 -21.16
CA PRO A 403 7.99 -11.45 -22.00
C PRO A 403 8.36 -11.76 -23.46
N ARG A 404 7.52 -12.52 -24.17
CA ARG A 404 7.73 -12.95 -25.58
C ARG A 404 8.04 -11.81 -26.57
N ALA A 405 7.81 -10.55 -26.20
CA ALA A 405 7.95 -9.38 -27.06
C ALA A 405 9.29 -8.63 -26.95
N LEU A 406 10.25 -9.09 -26.12
CA LEU A 406 11.29 -8.17 -25.62
C LEU A 406 12.67 -8.21 -26.26
N PHE A 407 12.99 -9.15 -27.17
CA PHE A 407 14.32 -9.15 -27.79
C PHE A 407 14.24 -9.61 -29.25
N PRO A 408 14.58 -8.76 -30.23
CA PRO A 408 15.13 -9.28 -31.47
C PRO A 408 16.49 -9.89 -31.13
N ALA A 409 16.53 -11.22 -31.05
CA ALA A 409 17.73 -12.07 -31.00
C ALA A 409 18.79 -11.74 -29.92
N VAL A 410 18.56 -12.22 -28.69
CA VAL A 410 19.65 -12.70 -27.81
C VAL A 410 19.37 -14.17 -27.49
N ALA A 411 19.39 -14.98 -28.54
CA ALA A 411 19.43 -16.42 -28.48
C ALA A 411 20.35 -16.86 -29.62
N GLY A 412 21.62 -17.02 -29.29
CA GLY A 412 22.69 -17.52 -30.14
C GLY A 412 23.76 -18.11 -29.25
#